data_AF-X1UAH7-F1
#
_entry.id   AF-X1UAH7-F1
#
_cell.length_a   1.000
_cell.length_b   1.000
_cell.length_c   1.000
_cell.angle_alpha   90.00
_cell.angle_beta   90.00
_cell.angle_gamma   90.00
#
_symmetry.space_group_name_H-M   'P 1'
#
loop_
_entity.id
_entity.type
_entity.pdbx_description
1 polymer ?
#
loop_
_entity_poly.entity_id
_entity_poly.type
_entity_poly.pdbx_seq_one_letter_code
_entity_poly.pdbx_strand_id
1 'polypeptide(L)'
;YFPNELWKEIQYQKDKERKDTYIDNYLLIGNFEKKIKKREEYFLVLTTEKKIYKNIESILKEEINKKRELILKTGLPNSFNKLILSTNNFIVQKGDGKSIIAGYHWFSDWGRDILISLPGLTLVTGRFNIAKQILNQLKKYCKNGLIPNVFNDRNSEASYNSVDTSLWFIDRTFQYLKYTNDHKFLLEMWPTLVEIIDYYRIGTDYNIFMDKDFLISHDPGLTWMDVKIGDFYSTPRARKSVEIQA
;
A
#
# COMPACT_ATOMS: atom_id res chain seq x y z
N TYR A 1 -26.00 7.92 23.19
CA TYR A 1 -25.03 6.82 23.09
C TYR A 1 -25.25 5.94 24.30
N PHE A 2 -25.50 4.66 24.06
CA PHE A 2 -25.70 3.65 25.09
C PHE A 2 -24.54 2.68 24.97
N PRO A 3 -23.50 2.79 25.83
CA PRO A 3 -22.39 1.85 25.83
C PRO A 3 -22.93 0.45 26.13
N ASN A 4 -22.47 -0.54 25.37
CA ASN A 4 -22.95 -1.92 25.49
C ASN A 4 -21.85 -2.88 25.08
N GLU A 5 -20.69 -2.76 25.74
CA GLU A 5 -19.42 -3.47 25.51
C GLU A 5 -19.60 -5.00 25.57
N LEU A 6 -20.20 -5.54 24.51
CA LEU A 6 -20.61 -6.92 24.41
C LEU A 6 -19.89 -7.55 23.23
N TRP A 7 -19.25 -8.69 23.49
CA TRP A 7 -18.79 -9.56 22.43
C TRP A 7 -19.97 -10.28 21.80
N LYS A 8 -20.14 -10.10 20.50
CA LYS A 8 -21.18 -10.75 19.72
C LYS A 8 -20.54 -11.64 18.66
N GLU A 9 -20.88 -12.91 18.69
CA GLU A 9 -20.57 -13.84 17.62
C GLU A 9 -21.35 -13.44 16.35
N ILE A 10 -20.65 -13.33 15.23
CA ILE A 10 -21.21 -13.14 13.90
C ILE A 10 -20.73 -14.26 13.00
N GLN A 11 -21.61 -14.68 12.10
CA GLN A 11 -21.33 -15.73 11.13
C GLN A 11 -21.34 -15.17 9.71
N TYR A 12 -20.26 -15.39 8.98
CA TYR A 12 -20.09 -14.99 7.59
C TYR A 12 -20.51 -16.10 6.64
N GLN A 13 -21.73 -15.97 6.12
CA GLN A 13 -22.33 -17.02 5.29
C GLN A 13 -21.48 -17.37 4.05
N LYS A 14 -20.88 -16.39 3.38
CA LYS A 14 -20.01 -16.62 2.21
C LYS A 14 -18.73 -17.38 2.55
N ASP A 15 -18.19 -17.16 3.74
CA ASP A 15 -16.94 -17.81 4.15
C ASP A 15 -17.23 -19.25 4.61
N LYS A 16 -18.41 -19.46 5.22
CA LYS A 16 -18.94 -20.81 5.48
C LYS A 16 -19.10 -21.62 4.20
N GLU A 17 -19.64 -21.01 3.14
CA GLU A 17 -19.77 -21.63 1.80
C GLU A 17 -18.41 -22.01 1.20
N ARG A 18 -17.37 -21.21 1.47
CA ARG A 18 -15.98 -21.47 1.04
C ARG A 18 -15.24 -22.49 1.91
N LYS A 19 -15.84 -22.97 3.00
CA LYS A 19 -15.20 -23.80 4.04
C LYS A 19 -14.03 -23.11 4.73
N ASP A 20 -14.11 -21.79 4.86
CA ASP A 20 -13.13 -20.98 5.59
C ASP A 20 -13.61 -20.74 7.05
N THR A 21 -12.78 -20.10 7.88
CA THR A 21 -13.21 -19.62 9.20
C THR A 21 -14.34 -18.61 9.03
N TYR A 22 -15.55 -18.97 9.46
CA TYR A 22 -16.76 -18.18 9.23
C TYR A 22 -17.37 -17.58 10.50
N ILE A 23 -16.83 -17.94 11.67
CA ILE A 23 -17.27 -17.42 12.97
C ILE A 23 -16.26 -16.36 13.39
N ASP A 24 -16.75 -15.16 13.66
CA ASP A 24 -15.96 -14.06 14.20
C ASP A 24 -16.67 -13.44 15.42
N ASN A 25 -15.92 -12.78 16.29
CA ASN A 25 -16.45 -12.11 17.47
C ASN A 25 -16.19 -10.62 17.35
N TYR A 26 -17.25 -9.81 17.29
CA TYR A 26 -17.12 -8.35 17.32
C TYR A 26 -17.41 -7.80 18.69
N LEU A 27 -16.57 -6.85 19.11
CA LEU A 27 -16.87 -5.98 20.22
C LEU A 27 -17.89 -4.94 19.76
N LEU A 28 -19.13 -5.08 20.22
CA LEU A 28 -20.13 -4.02 20.09
C LEU A 28 -19.84 -2.97 21.16
N ILE A 29 -19.34 -1.81 20.77
CA ILE A 29 -18.94 -0.78 21.73
C ILE A 29 -20.18 -0.10 22.34
N GLY A 30 -21.23 0.09 21.53
CA GLY A 30 -22.49 0.63 21.99
C GLY A 30 -23.42 1.04 20.85
N ASN A 31 -24.60 1.55 21.20
CA ASN A 31 -25.62 1.99 20.28
C ASN A 31 -25.76 3.52 20.29
N PHE A 32 -25.99 4.11 19.12
CA PHE A 32 -26.35 5.53 19.01
C PHE A 32 -27.83 5.64 18.66
N GLU A 33 -28.62 6.27 19.53
CA GLU A 33 -30.01 6.59 19.22
C GLU A 33 -30.26 8.09 19.35
N LYS A 34 -31.12 8.60 18.48
CA LYS A 34 -31.60 9.98 18.54
C LYS A 34 -33.06 10.03 18.11
N LYS A 35 -33.92 10.61 18.95
CA LYS A 35 -35.32 10.88 18.61
C LYS A 35 -35.40 12.10 17.70
N ILE A 36 -35.89 11.91 16.48
CA ILE A 36 -36.06 12.97 15.48
C ILE A 36 -37.44 13.63 15.68
N LYS A 37 -37.46 14.94 15.97
CA LYS A 37 -38.71 15.70 16.23
C LYS A 37 -39.10 16.64 15.08
N LYS A 38 -38.15 17.01 14.23
CA LYS A 38 -38.32 17.86 13.04
C LYS A 38 -37.46 17.30 11.91
N ARG A 39 -37.81 17.64 10.67
CA ARG A 39 -37.01 17.30 9.50
C ARG A 39 -35.83 18.27 9.39
N GLU A 40 -34.71 17.87 9.96
CA GLU A 40 -33.44 18.60 9.98
C GLU A 40 -32.28 17.65 9.63
N GLU A 41 -31.11 18.21 9.33
CA GLU A 41 -29.89 17.43 9.08
C GLU A 41 -29.20 17.10 10.41
N TYR A 42 -28.75 15.85 10.55
CA TYR A 42 -28.06 15.36 11.75
C TYR A 42 -26.76 14.67 11.36
N PHE A 43 -25.70 14.92 12.12
CA PHE A 43 -24.39 14.31 11.90
C PHE A 43 -24.03 13.39 13.08
N LEU A 44 -23.57 12.18 12.76
CA LEU A 44 -22.87 11.32 13.70
C LEU A 44 -21.38 11.39 13.38
N VAL A 45 -20.59 11.87 14.33
CA VAL A 45 -19.14 12.05 14.16
C VAL A 45 -18.41 11.10 15.10
N LEU A 46 -17.63 10.20 14.53
CA LEU A 46 -16.73 9.31 15.24
C LEU A 46 -15.30 9.78 14.94
N THR A 47 -14.55 10.19 15.96
CA THR A 47 -13.22 10.74 15.80
C THR A 47 -12.30 10.33 16.94
N THR A 48 -11.03 10.12 16.62
CA THR A 48 -9.93 9.95 17.58
C THR A 48 -9.35 11.30 18.03
N GLU A 49 -9.71 12.40 17.36
CA GLU A 49 -9.23 13.74 17.67
C GLU A 49 -9.90 14.27 18.95
N LYS A 50 -9.09 14.88 19.83
CA LYS A 50 -9.60 15.45 21.11
C LYS A 50 -10.51 16.66 20.90
N LYS A 51 -10.34 17.39 19.79
CA LYS A 51 -11.11 18.59 19.44
C LYS A 51 -11.37 18.63 17.95
N ILE A 52 -12.58 19.02 17.58
CA ILE A 52 -12.95 19.29 16.19
C ILE A 52 -12.91 20.80 16.01
N TYR A 53 -11.93 21.29 15.26
CA TYR A 53 -11.71 22.73 15.05
C TYR A 53 -12.51 23.32 13.88
N LYS A 54 -13.16 22.48 13.07
CA LYS A 54 -13.97 22.89 11.92
C LYS A 54 -15.44 22.55 12.12
N ASN A 55 -16.32 23.36 11.55
CA ASN A 55 -17.74 23.02 11.45
C ASN A 55 -17.91 21.74 10.60
N ILE A 56 -18.84 20.85 11.00
CA ILE A 56 -19.05 19.53 10.38
C ILE A 56 -19.51 19.65 8.92
N GLU A 57 -20.38 20.60 8.60
CA GLU A 57 -20.83 20.87 7.23
C GLU A 57 -19.65 21.27 6.34
N SER A 58 -18.71 22.06 6.90
CA SER A 58 -17.48 22.41 6.19
C SER A 58 -16.61 21.19 5.90
N ILE A 59 -16.43 20.30 6.89
CA ILE A 59 -15.69 19.04 6.71
C ILE A 59 -16.33 18.19 5.62
N LEU A 60 -17.65 18.02 5.65
CA LEU A 60 -18.39 17.25 4.64
C LEU A 60 -18.24 17.88 3.25
N LYS A 61 -18.39 19.19 3.14
CA LYS A 61 -18.26 19.92 1.87
C LYS A 61 -16.86 19.82 1.28
N GLU A 62 -15.82 19.99 2.12
CA GLU A 62 -14.43 19.79 1.72
C GLU A 62 -14.22 18.37 1.17
N GLU A 63 -14.76 17.35 1.83
CA GLU A 63 -14.56 15.97 1.42
C GLU A 63 -15.33 15.60 0.14
N ILE A 64 -16.55 16.13 -0.05
CA ILE A 64 -17.28 16.01 -1.31
C ILE A 64 -16.51 16.68 -2.46
N ASN A 65 -15.97 17.87 -2.22
CA ASN A 65 -15.21 18.61 -3.22
C ASN A 65 -13.93 17.86 -3.61
N LYS A 66 -13.15 17.37 -2.63
CA LYS A 66 -11.95 16.55 -2.90
C LYS A 66 -12.27 15.31 -3.74
N LYS A 67 -13.37 14.62 -3.44
CA LYS A 67 -13.80 13.44 -4.21
C LYS A 67 -14.19 13.80 -5.65
N ARG A 68 -14.90 14.91 -5.84
CA ARG A 68 -15.26 15.43 -7.18
C ARG A 68 -14.03 15.84 -7.97
N GLU A 69 -13.12 16.60 -7.36
CA GLU A 69 -11.86 17.02 -7.98
C GLU A 69 -11.02 15.82 -8.39
N LEU A 70 -10.93 14.78 -7.55
CA LEU A 70 -10.21 13.56 -7.89
C LEU A 70 -10.78 12.87 -9.14
N ILE A 71 -12.11 12.71 -9.21
CA ILE A 71 -12.77 12.10 -10.38
C ILE A 71 -12.49 12.94 -11.63
N LEU A 72 -12.75 14.25 -11.56
CA LEU A 72 -12.55 15.17 -12.69
C LEU A 72 -11.11 15.17 -13.20
N LYS A 73 -10.14 15.12 -12.27
CA LYS A 73 -8.71 15.12 -12.59
C LYS A 73 -8.29 13.89 -13.41
N THR A 74 -8.92 12.74 -13.20
CA THR A 74 -8.50 11.50 -13.87
C THR A 74 -8.90 11.44 -15.35
N GLY A 75 -9.99 12.11 -15.74
CA GLY A 75 -10.56 12.01 -17.09
C GLY A 75 -11.06 10.61 -17.48
N LEU A 76 -11.19 9.68 -16.54
CA LEU A 76 -11.66 8.31 -16.81
C LEU A 76 -13.20 8.23 -16.89
N PRO A 77 -13.75 7.21 -17.57
CA PRO A 77 -15.20 6.99 -17.64
C PRO A 77 -15.84 6.83 -16.25
N ASN A 78 -17.08 7.30 -16.12
CA ASN A 78 -17.84 7.25 -14.85
C ASN A 78 -17.97 5.84 -14.23
N SER A 79 -17.85 4.77 -15.03
CA SER A 79 -17.82 3.39 -14.56
C SER A 79 -16.66 3.12 -13.57
N PHE A 80 -15.57 3.89 -13.65
CA PHE A 80 -14.41 3.78 -12.78
C PHE A 80 -14.52 4.61 -11.50
N ASN A 81 -15.56 5.43 -11.32
CA ASN A 81 -15.68 6.34 -10.17
C ASN A 81 -15.52 5.63 -8.82
N LYS A 82 -16.08 4.41 -8.68
CA LYS A 82 -15.91 3.63 -7.44
C LYS A 82 -14.44 3.28 -7.16
N LEU A 83 -13.71 2.86 -8.19
CA LEU A 83 -12.30 2.49 -8.08
C LEU A 83 -11.41 3.73 -7.83
N ILE A 84 -11.70 4.84 -8.50
CA ILE A 84 -10.99 6.11 -8.29
C ILE A 84 -11.19 6.59 -6.84
N LEU A 85 -12.41 6.56 -6.33
CA LEU A 85 -12.70 7.00 -4.96
C LEU A 85 -12.07 6.07 -3.92
N SER A 86 -11.99 4.75 -4.16
CA SER A 86 -11.37 3.83 -3.20
C SER A 86 -9.87 4.06 -3.03
N THR A 87 -9.20 4.67 -4.01
CA THR A 87 -7.75 4.93 -3.92
C THR A 87 -7.37 5.83 -2.73
N ASN A 88 -8.26 6.73 -2.30
CA ASN A 88 -8.01 7.61 -1.15
C ASN A 88 -7.86 6.82 0.15
N ASN A 89 -8.49 5.65 0.25
CA ASN A 89 -8.47 4.86 1.47
C ASN A 89 -7.08 4.29 1.76
N PHE A 90 -6.28 4.03 0.73
CA PHE A 90 -5.00 3.33 0.87
C PHE A 90 -3.80 4.26 1.07
N ILE A 91 -3.91 5.55 0.71
CA ILE A 91 -2.82 6.51 0.84
C ILE A 91 -2.82 7.08 2.26
N VAL A 92 -1.72 6.86 2.99
CA VAL A 92 -1.58 7.27 4.40
C VAL A 92 -0.38 8.18 4.62
N GLN A 93 -0.37 8.87 5.75
CA GLN A 93 0.78 9.66 6.21
C GLN A 93 1.78 8.73 6.92
N LYS A 94 3.07 8.82 6.56
CA LYS A 94 4.16 8.10 7.25
C LYS A 94 5.35 9.05 7.46
N GLY A 95 5.55 9.47 8.71
CA GLY A 95 6.44 10.57 9.05
C GLY A 95 6.06 11.83 8.30
N ASP A 96 7.03 12.49 7.65
CA ASP A 96 6.80 13.68 6.81
C ASP A 96 6.38 13.34 5.37
N GLY A 97 6.28 12.06 5.02
CA GLY A 97 5.95 11.59 3.68
C GLY A 97 4.63 10.83 3.58
N LYS A 98 4.46 10.11 2.46
CA LYS A 98 3.29 9.27 2.18
C LYS A 98 3.70 7.81 2.04
N SER A 99 2.77 6.92 2.34
CA SER A 99 2.88 5.49 2.06
C SER A 99 1.53 4.94 1.58
N ILE A 100 1.51 3.67 1.19
CA ILE A 100 0.31 2.93 0.78
C ILE A 100 0.13 1.73 1.71
N ILE A 101 -1.02 1.61 2.35
CA ILE A 101 -1.41 0.41 3.10
C ILE A 101 -1.80 -0.69 2.11
N ALA A 102 -1.30 -1.91 2.31
CA ALA A 102 -1.57 -3.03 1.41
C ALA A 102 -3.03 -3.52 1.49
N GLY A 103 -3.64 -3.48 2.68
CA GLY A 103 -5.03 -3.90 2.85
C GLY A 103 -5.56 -3.75 4.27
N TYR A 104 -6.79 -3.26 4.40
CA TYR A 104 -7.46 -3.19 5.69
C TYR A 104 -8.07 -4.55 6.09
N HIS A 105 -8.09 -4.91 7.37
CA HIS A 105 -7.60 -4.16 8.54
C HIS A 105 -6.29 -4.71 9.11
N TRP A 106 -5.70 -5.71 8.46
CA TRP A 106 -4.60 -6.50 9.01
C TRP A 106 -3.22 -6.16 8.44
N PHE A 107 -3.15 -5.47 7.29
CA PHE A 107 -1.88 -5.21 6.63
C PHE A 107 -1.36 -3.81 6.89
N SER A 108 -0.03 -3.73 6.98
CA SER A 108 0.75 -2.51 7.03
C SER A 108 1.13 -2.05 5.62
N ASP A 109 2.16 -1.20 5.52
CA ASP A 109 2.75 -0.85 4.23
C ASP A 109 3.82 -1.87 3.83
N TRP A 110 3.56 -2.57 2.72
CA TRP A 110 4.43 -3.61 2.15
C TRP A 110 5.06 -3.07 0.86
N GLY A 111 6.39 -3.02 0.78
CA GLY A 111 7.14 -2.42 -0.31
C GLY A 111 6.70 -2.90 -1.69
N ARG A 112 6.52 -4.22 -1.86
CA ARG A 112 6.03 -4.82 -3.10
C ARG A 112 4.64 -4.28 -3.48
N ASP A 113 3.68 -4.34 -2.56
CA ASP A 113 2.30 -3.89 -2.75
C ASP A 113 2.20 -2.38 -3.02
N ILE A 114 2.98 -1.58 -2.28
CA ILE A 114 3.12 -0.13 -2.51
C ILE A 114 3.52 0.10 -3.97
N LEU A 115 4.58 -0.57 -4.43
CA LEU A 115 5.15 -0.33 -5.75
C LEU A 115 4.26 -0.86 -6.87
N ILE A 116 3.63 -2.03 -6.71
CA ILE A 116 2.68 -2.57 -7.71
C ILE A 116 1.46 -1.65 -7.85
N SER A 117 0.92 -1.17 -6.72
CA SER A 117 -0.29 -0.33 -6.72
C SER A 117 -0.03 1.15 -7.03
N LEU A 118 1.21 1.62 -6.90
CA LEU A 118 1.61 3.02 -7.09
C LEU A 118 1.04 3.67 -8.37
N PRO A 119 1.12 3.04 -9.57
CA PRO A 119 0.64 3.68 -10.79
C PRO A 119 -0.86 3.94 -10.77
N GLY A 120 -1.66 2.95 -10.37
CA GLY A 120 -3.12 3.08 -10.29
C GLY A 120 -3.53 4.08 -9.19
N LEU A 121 -2.86 4.02 -8.05
CA LEU A 121 -3.16 4.91 -6.93
C LEU A 121 -2.63 6.33 -7.12
N THR A 122 -1.63 6.59 -7.95
CA THR A 122 -1.02 7.94 -7.99
C THR A 122 -0.78 8.50 -9.39
N LEU A 123 -0.33 7.70 -10.35
CA LEU A 123 0.02 8.19 -11.68
C LEU A 123 -1.23 8.37 -12.55
N VAL A 124 -2.06 7.33 -12.67
CA VAL A 124 -3.32 7.36 -13.43
C VAL A 124 -4.29 8.39 -12.85
N THR A 125 -4.24 8.63 -11.54
CA THR A 125 -5.08 9.62 -10.84
C THR A 125 -4.48 11.03 -10.84
N GLY A 126 -3.34 11.25 -11.50
CA GLY A 126 -2.69 12.55 -11.61
C GLY A 126 -2.12 13.09 -10.29
N ARG A 127 -1.91 12.24 -9.29
CA ARG A 127 -1.37 12.57 -7.96
C ARG A 127 0.15 12.37 -7.90
N PHE A 128 0.86 12.96 -8.87
CA PHE A 128 2.30 12.79 -9.04
C PHE A 128 3.13 13.21 -7.82
N ASN A 129 2.73 14.27 -7.11
CA ASN A 129 3.43 14.69 -5.89
C ASN A 129 3.41 13.60 -4.80
N ILE A 130 2.30 12.85 -4.68
CA ILE A 130 2.22 11.73 -3.74
C ILE A 130 3.14 10.59 -4.21
N ALA A 131 3.16 10.28 -5.51
CA ALA A 131 4.08 9.29 -6.08
C ALA A 131 5.54 9.62 -5.74
N LYS A 132 5.93 10.88 -5.96
CA LYS A 132 7.27 11.41 -5.65
C LYS A 132 7.60 11.26 -4.16
N GLN A 133 6.66 11.58 -3.27
CA GLN A 133 6.85 11.42 -1.82
C GLN A 133 7.05 9.96 -1.43
N ILE A 134 6.27 9.03 -1.99
CA ILE A 134 6.39 7.59 -1.70
C ILE A 134 7.75 7.05 -2.18
N LEU A 135 8.14 7.34 -3.43
CA LEU A 135 9.41 6.90 -3.99
C LEU A 135 10.60 7.47 -3.20
N ASN A 136 10.56 8.74 -2.81
CA ASN A 136 11.57 9.36 -1.95
C ASN A 136 11.65 8.69 -0.57
N GLN A 137 10.53 8.28 0.01
CA GLN A 137 10.55 7.58 1.30
C GLN A 137 11.18 6.19 1.14
N LEU A 138 10.78 5.40 0.14
CA LEU A 138 11.34 4.07 -0.10
C LEU A 138 12.84 4.11 -0.39
N LYS A 139 13.31 5.09 -1.17
CA LYS A 139 14.74 5.28 -1.46
C LYS A 139 15.60 5.32 -0.19
N LYS A 140 15.12 5.98 0.87
CA LYS A 140 15.88 6.15 2.13
C LYS A 140 16.16 4.83 2.83
N TYR A 141 15.41 3.78 2.50
CA TYR A 141 15.58 2.43 3.03
C TYR A 141 16.37 1.52 2.09
N CYS A 142 16.92 2.01 0.97
CA CYS A 142 17.79 1.19 0.15
C CYS A 142 19.02 0.77 0.95
N LYS A 143 19.30 -0.53 0.97
CA LYS A 143 20.46 -1.11 1.64
C LYS A 143 20.95 -2.30 0.83
N ASN A 144 22.23 -2.33 0.48
CA ASN A 144 22.83 -3.38 -0.34
C ASN A 144 22.07 -3.59 -1.67
N GLY A 145 21.57 -2.51 -2.29
CA GLY A 145 20.72 -2.60 -3.48
C GLY A 145 19.33 -3.24 -3.26
N LEU A 146 18.88 -3.40 -2.01
CA LEU A 146 17.56 -3.92 -1.67
C LEU A 146 16.64 -2.82 -1.11
N ILE A 147 15.44 -2.73 -1.67
CA ILE A 147 14.30 -1.99 -1.11
C ILE A 147 13.48 -2.98 -0.27
N PRO A 148 13.06 -2.62 0.96
CA PRO A 148 12.42 -3.56 1.87
C PRO A 148 11.02 -3.98 1.40
N ASN A 149 10.69 -5.25 1.65
CA ASN A 149 9.38 -5.83 1.37
C ASN A 149 8.34 -5.48 2.44
N VAL A 150 8.72 -5.45 3.72
CA VAL A 150 7.76 -5.24 4.83
C VAL A 150 8.33 -4.22 5.80
N PHE A 151 7.49 -3.29 6.25
CA PHE A 151 7.75 -2.47 7.43
C PHE A 151 6.90 -3.00 8.59
N ASN A 152 7.54 -3.42 9.67
CA ASN A 152 6.85 -3.99 10.82
C ASN A 152 6.13 -2.89 11.63
N ASP A 153 4.85 -3.11 11.92
CA ASP A 153 3.98 -2.15 12.62
C ASP A 153 4.46 -1.78 14.03
N ARG A 154 5.16 -2.69 14.72
CA ARG A 154 5.50 -2.50 16.15
C ARG A 154 6.78 -1.72 16.37
N ASN A 155 7.78 -1.92 15.51
CA ASN A 155 9.13 -1.34 15.69
C ASN A 155 9.66 -0.65 14.43
N SER A 156 8.88 -0.59 13.35
CA SER A 156 9.30 -0.02 12.06
C SER A 156 10.55 -0.66 11.46
N GLU A 157 10.91 -1.88 11.89
CA GLU A 157 12.00 -2.62 11.26
C GLU A 157 11.61 -3.03 9.84
N ALA A 158 12.56 -2.85 8.93
CA ALA A 158 12.40 -3.14 7.52
C ALA A 158 12.97 -4.51 7.21
N SER A 159 12.17 -5.38 6.57
CA SER A 159 12.59 -6.70 6.11
C SER A 159 12.92 -6.67 4.62
N TYR A 160 14.08 -7.21 4.23
CA TYR A 160 14.62 -7.16 2.87
C TYR A 160 14.51 -8.50 2.13
N ASN A 161 13.60 -9.37 2.56
CA ASN A 161 13.37 -10.71 2.04
C ASN A 161 12.57 -10.72 0.71
N SER A 162 13.02 -9.96 -0.29
CA SER A 162 12.36 -9.87 -1.59
C SER A 162 13.35 -9.62 -2.72
N VAL A 163 13.19 -10.38 -3.81
CA VAL A 163 13.96 -10.22 -5.06
C VAL A 163 13.24 -9.33 -6.09
N ASP A 164 11.95 -9.08 -5.91
CA ASP A 164 11.13 -8.30 -6.86
C ASP A 164 10.94 -6.84 -6.45
N THR A 165 11.02 -6.50 -5.16
CA THR A 165 10.70 -5.15 -4.67
C THR A 165 11.63 -4.08 -5.25
N SER A 166 12.94 -4.31 -5.28
CA SER A 166 13.89 -3.34 -5.87
C SER A 166 13.70 -3.19 -7.38
N LEU A 167 13.37 -4.27 -8.08
CA LEU A 167 13.11 -4.23 -9.52
C LEU A 167 11.83 -3.43 -9.81
N TRP A 168 10.77 -3.64 -9.02
CA TRP A 168 9.61 -2.78 -9.07
C TRP A 168 9.95 -1.32 -8.76
N PHE A 169 10.85 -1.04 -7.82
CA PHE A 169 11.24 0.33 -7.51
C PHE A 169 11.88 1.04 -8.72
N ILE A 170 12.72 0.34 -9.47
CA ILE A 170 13.30 0.84 -10.73
C ILE A 170 12.18 1.12 -11.74
N ASP A 171 11.30 0.14 -11.99
CA ASP A 171 10.19 0.30 -12.94
C ASP A 171 9.26 1.47 -12.54
N ARG A 172 8.93 1.61 -11.26
CA ARG A 172 8.05 2.68 -10.79
C ARG A 172 8.68 4.07 -10.86
N THR A 173 9.99 4.16 -10.68
CA THR A 173 10.73 5.40 -10.94
C THR A 173 10.67 5.76 -12.44
N PHE A 174 10.83 4.77 -13.32
CA PHE A 174 10.71 4.96 -14.76
C PHE A 174 9.30 5.35 -15.20
N GLN A 175 8.27 4.69 -14.67
CA GLN A 175 6.87 5.02 -14.95
C GLN A 175 6.53 6.41 -14.44
N TYR A 176 6.98 6.81 -13.25
CA TYR A 176 6.84 8.20 -12.77
C TYR A 176 7.45 9.20 -13.76
N LEU A 177 8.66 8.92 -14.26
CA LEU A 177 9.32 9.78 -15.23
C LEU A 177 8.52 9.89 -16.54
N LYS A 178 7.97 8.79 -17.06
CA LYS A 178 7.11 8.82 -18.26
C LYS A 178 5.88 9.73 -18.11
N TYR A 179 5.29 9.77 -16.92
CA TYR A 179 4.11 10.60 -16.66
C TYR A 179 4.44 12.09 -16.44
N THR A 180 5.63 12.40 -15.94
CA THR A 180 5.94 13.74 -15.40
C THR A 180 7.07 14.47 -16.12
N ASN A 181 7.94 13.73 -16.81
CA ASN A 181 9.20 14.21 -17.38
C ASN A 181 10.10 14.96 -16.35
N ASP A 182 9.98 14.63 -15.06
CA ASP A 182 10.75 15.26 -13.97
C ASP A 182 12.19 14.74 -13.92
N HIS A 183 13.04 15.26 -14.82
CA HIS A 183 14.45 14.88 -14.90
C HIS A 183 15.26 15.23 -13.65
N LYS A 184 14.87 16.27 -12.90
CA LYS A 184 15.53 16.62 -11.65
C LYS A 184 15.35 15.50 -10.63
N PHE A 185 14.13 14.98 -10.50
CA PHE A 185 13.87 13.84 -9.64
C PHE A 185 14.63 12.58 -10.08
N LEU A 186 14.78 12.34 -11.40
CA LEU A 186 15.60 11.23 -11.88
C LEU A 186 17.04 11.35 -11.39
N LEU A 187 17.66 12.53 -11.51
CA LEU A 187 19.03 12.75 -11.03
C LEU A 187 19.16 12.50 -9.53
N GLU A 188 18.13 12.85 -8.75
CA GLU A 188 18.06 12.55 -7.33
C GLU A 188 17.96 11.03 -7.07
N MET A 189 17.20 10.27 -7.86
CA MET A 189 17.05 8.82 -7.69
C MET A 189 18.22 8.00 -8.26
N TRP A 190 18.94 8.55 -9.23
CA TRP A 190 19.94 7.84 -10.04
C TRP A 190 20.96 7.02 -9.23
N PRO A 191 21.58 7.56 -8.16
CA PRO A 191 22.55 6.78 -7.38
C PRO A 191 21.98 5.48 -6.82
N THR A 192 20.72 5.51 -6.36
CA THR A 192 20.04 4.33 -5.81
C THR A 192 19.68 3.33 -6.90
N LEU A 193 19.26 3.80 -8.08
CA LEU A 193 18.97 2.91 -9.21
C LEU A 193 20.24 2.16 -9.66
N VAL A 194 21.36 2.86 -9.74
CA VAL A 194 22.67 2.27 -10.06
C VAL A 194 23.10 1.27 -8.99
N GLU A 195 22.96 1.63 -7.71
CA GLU A 195 23.26 0.74 -6.59
C GLU A 195 22.48 -0.58 -6.70
N ILE A 196 21.17 -0.51 -6.92
CA ILE A 196 20.34 -1.72 -7.09
C ILE A 196 20.87 -2.59 -8.24
N ILE A 197 21.15 -1.99 -9.40
CA ILE A 197 21.65 -2.73 -10.57
C ILE A 197 22.99 -3.38 -10.27
N ASP A 198 23.93 -2.66 -9.66
CA ASP A 198 25.26 -3.18 -9.37
C ASP A 198 25.21 -4.33 -8.37
N TYR A 199 24.42 -4.22 -7.30
CA TYR A 199 24.23 -5.30 -6.33
C TYR A 199 23.53 -6.53 -6.92
N TYR A 200 22.56 -6.36 -7.82
CA TYR A 200 21.96 -7.50 -8.54
C TYR A 200 22.98 -8.17 -9.48
N ARG A 201 23.95 -7.41 -10.02
CA ARG A 201 25.00 -7.95 -10.88
C ARG A 201 26.07 -8.72 -10.10
N ILE A 202 26.61 -8.12 -9.03
CA ILE A 202 27.75 -8.70 -8.28
C ILE A 202 27.31 -9.67 -7.19
N GLY A 203 26.08 -9.54 -6.71
CA GLY A 203 25.52 -10.30 -5.60
C GLY A 203 25.15 -9.42 -4.40
N THR A 204 24.04 -9.76 -3.75
CA THR A 204 23.56 -9.15 -2.51
C THR A 204 22.98 -10.23 -1.57
N ASP A 205 22.34 -9.80 -0.48
CA ASP A 205 21.70 -10.66 0.50
C ASP A 205 20.73 -11.67 -0.16
N TYR A 206 20.46 -12.79 0.52
CA TYR A 206 19.56 -13.88 0.04
C TYR A 206 19.96 -14.52 -1.29
N ASN A 207 21.28 -14.60 -1.55
CA ASN A 207 21.86 -15.16 -2.77
C ASN A 207 21.24 -14.59 -4.06
N ILE A 208 20.87 -13.30 -4.04
CA ILE A 208 20.42 -12.58 -5.23
C ILE A 208 21.66 -12.15 -6.01
N PHE A 209 21.87 -12.67 -7.21
CA PHE A 209 23.01 -12.31 -8.07
C PHE A 209 22.75 -12.63 -9.54
N MET A 210 23.54 -12.04 -10.44
CA MET A 210 23.56 -12.37 -11.86
C MET A 210 24.51 -13.55 -12.11
N ASP A 211 23.96 -14.64 -12.61
CA ASP A 211 24.71 -15.86 -12.94
C ASP A 211 25.42 -15.72 -14.30
N LYS A 212 26.23 -16.71 -14.67
CA LYS A 212 27.08 -16.69 -15.89
C LYS A 212 26.30 -16.61 -17.21
N ASP A 213 25.02 -16.96 -17.18
CA ASP A 213 24.09 -16.83 -18.31
C ASP A 213 23.33 -15.49 -18.30
N PHE A 214 23.78 -14.55 -17.47
CA PHE A 214 23.21 -13.20 -17.29
C PHE A 214 21.80 -13.17 -16.68
N LEU A 215 21.32 -14.31 -16.16
CA LEU A 215 20.04 -14.38 -15.47
C LEU A 215 20.22 -14.17 -13.96
N ILE A 216 19.26 -13.51 -13.33
CA ILE A 216 19.24 -13.28 -11.88
C ILE A 216 18.81 -14.57 -11.19
N SER A 217 19.68 -15.11 -10.34
CA SER A 217 19.41 -16.22 -9.42
C SER A 217 19.14 -15.69 -8.02
N HIS A 218 18.31 -16.39 -7.23
CA HIS A 218 17.97 -16.01 -5.86
C HIS A 218 17.51 -17.20 -4.99
N ASP A 219 17.52 -17.05 -3.66
CA ASP A 219 17.00 -18.04 -2.71
C ASP A 219 15.47 -18.24 -2.80
N PRO A 220 14.93 -19.37 -2.29
CA PRO A 220 13.49 -19.61 -2.26
C PRO A 220 12.72 -18.61 -1.38
N GLY A 221 11.46 -18.35 -1.75
CA GLY A 221 10.51 -17.57 -0.94
C GLY A 221 10.66 -16.06 -1.03
N LEU A 222 11.38 -15.54 -2.04
CA LEU A 222 11.64 -14.10 -2.20
C LEU A 222 10.74 -13.41 -3.24
N THR A 223 9.97 -14.18 -4.02
CA THR A 223 9.00 -13.62 -4.98
C THR A 223 7.67 -13.30 -4.29
N TRP A 224 6.72 -12.68 -4.99
CA TRP A 224 5.36 -12.44 -4.49
C TRP A 224 4.61 -13.68 -3.97
N MET A 225 5.00 -14.90 -4.37
CA MET A 225 4.50 -16.14 -3.76
C MET A 225 5.42 -16.54 -2.59
N ASP A 226 5.34 -15.84 -1.46
CA ASP A 226 6.29 -15.94 -0.33
C ASP A 226 5.74 -16.68 0.91
N VAL A 227 4.67 -17.47 0.76
CA VAL A 227 4.08 -18.21 1.88
C VAL A 227 5.07 -19.23 2.46
N LYS A 228 5.34 -19.09 3.77
CA LYS A 228 6.21 -19.98 4.56
C LYS A 228 5.45 -20.56 5.75
N ILE A 229 5.51 -21.88 5.94
CA ILE A 229 4.94 -22.60 7.08
C ILE A 229 6.10 -23.28 7.84
N GLY A 230 6.46 -22.75 9.00
CA GLY A 230 7.68 -23.15 9.69
C GLY A 230 8.91 -22.86 8.83
N ASP A 231 9.66 -23.90 8.46
CA ASP A 231 10.81 -23.81 7.55
C ASP A 231 10.49 -24.19 6.10
N PHE A 232 9.24 -24.54 5.80
CA PHE A 232 8.81 -24.98 4.47
C PHE A 232 8.21 -23.84 3.64
N TYR A 233 8.75 -23.63 2.43
CA TYR A 233 8.15 -22.75 1.42
C TYR A 233 7.25 -23.57 0.49
N SER A 234 5.94 -23.31 0.50
CA SER A 234 4.98 -24.02 -0.37
C SER A 234 5.16 -23.67 -1.85
N THR A 235 5.67 -22.46 -2.13
CA THR A 235 5.88 -21.92 -3.48
C THR A 235 7.27 -21.29 -3.59
N PRO A 236 8.35 -22.09 -3.49
CA PRO A 236 9.70 -21.55 -3.29
C PRO A 236 10.19 -20.66 -4.43
N ARG A 237 9.85 -21.00 -5.68
CA ARG A 237 10.20 -20.21 -6.89
C ARG A 237 11.65 -19.72 -6.92
N ALA A 238 12.57 -20.55 -6.45
CA ALA A 238 13.99 -20.22 -6.33
C ALA A 238 14.68 -20.15 -7.71
N ARG A 239 15.88 -19.59 -7.71
CA ARG A 239 16.77 -19.44 -8.87
C ARG A 239 16.22 -18.39 -9.84
N LYS A 240 15.75 -18.80 -11.02
CA LYS A 240 15.56 -17.91 -12.17
C LYS A 240 14.06 -17.75 -12.45
N SER A 241 13.37 -17.04 -11.57
CA SER A 241 11.94 -16.74 -11.73
C SER A 241 11.69 -15.81 -12.92
N VAL A 242 10.63 -16.08 -13.69
CA VAL A 242 10.35 -15.44 -14.99
C VAL A 242 10.19 -13.93 -14.87
N GLU A 243 9.39 -13.44 -13.92
CA GLU A 243 9.14 -12.01 -13.74
C GLU A 243 10.37 -11.22 -13.28
N ILE A 244 11.38 -11.90 -12.73
CA ILE A 244 12.63 -11.27 -12.31
C ILE A 244 13.55 -11.04 -13.52
N GLN A 245 13.40 -11.83 -14.58
CA GLN A 245 14.21 -11.70 -15.79
C GLN A 245 13.61 -10.73 -16.82
N ALA A 246 12.34 -10.36 -16.67
CA ALA A 246 11.58 -9.54 -17.63
C ALA A 246 11.87 -8.04 -17.45
#